data_AF-A0A832CRR0-F1
#
_entry.id   AF-A0A832CRR0-F1
#
_cell.length_a   1.000
_cell.length_b   1.000
_cell.length_c   1.000
_cell.angle_alpha   90.00
_cell.angle_beta   90.00
_cell.angle_gamma   90.00
#
_symmetry.space_group_name_H-M   'P 1'
#
loop_
_entity.id
_entity.type
_entity.pdbx_description
1 polymer ?
#
loop_
_entity_poly.entity_id
_entity_poly.type
_entity_poly.pdbx_seq_one_letter_code
_entity_poly.pdbx_strand_id
1 'polypeptide(L)'
;MIAQLGISETFFGMTILALLVSVEEIARELPAALPGRPEISHGNVVGSILAFFCFNAGVVALVRPLAVPPEVRRFDLPVCFVAVAITTTAMLAGKIPRWTGATLLLVYLFFVAGNKLPGTRCVASLHDTAAWATYTPF
;
A
#
# COMPACT_ATOMS: atom_id res chain seq x y z
N MET A 1 21.41 4.50 18.32
CA MET A 1 20.42 4.30 19.40
C MET A 1 19.95 2.85 19.47
N ILE A 2 19.47 2.23 18.39
CA ILE A 2 19.07 0.80 18.38
C ILE A 2 20.29 -0.14 18.52
N ALA A 3 21.41 0.19 17.88
CA ALA A 3 22.67 -0.57 18.03
C ALA A 3 23.20 -0.64 19.47
N GLN A 4 22.83 0.31 20.34
CA GLN A 4 23.22 0.32 21.76
C GLN A 4 22.40 -0.66 22.60
N LEU A 5 21.27 -1.15 22.08
CA LEU A 5 20.42 -2.15 22.72
C LEU A 5 20.86 -3.59 22.39
N GLY A 6 21.94 -3.78 21.62
CA GLY A 6 22.42 -5.10 21.20
C GLY A 6 21.53 -5.80 20.16
N ILE A 7 20.55 -5.09 19.60
CA ILE A 7 19.59 -5.61 18.61
C ILE A 7 20.04 -5.16 17.22
N SER A 8 20.05 -6.08 16.25
CA SER A 8 20.37 -5.75 14.86
C SER A 8 19.24 -4.91 14.23
N GLU A 9 19.61 -3.93 13.40
CA GLU A 9 18.64 -3.11 12.67
C GLU A 9 17.70 -3.96 11.81
N THR A 10 18.22 -5.05 11.25
CA THR A 10 17.46 -6.03 10.48
C THR A 10 16.38 -6.70 11.32
N PHE A 11 16.69 -7.14 12.55
CA PHE A 11 15.70 -7.75 13.44
C PHE A 11 14.62 -6.74 13.82
N PHE A 12 15.02 -5.51 14.17
CA PHE A 12 14.07 -4.44 14.49
C PHE A 12 13.10 -4.16 13.33
N GLY A 13 13.62 -4.04 12.10
CA GLY A 13 12.80 -3.81 10.91
C GLY A 13 11.87 -4.99 10.58
N MET A 14 12.39 -6.22 10.62
CA MET A 14 11.60 -7.40 10.24
C MET A 14 10.56 -7.80 11.29
N THR A 15 10.76 -7.43 12.57
CA THR A 15 9.86 -7.85 13.65
C THR A 15 9.03 -6.68 14.17
N ILE A 16 9.66 -5.65 14.73
CA ILE A 16 8.94 -4.58 15.40
C ILE A 16 8.23 -3.69 14.39
N LEU A 17 8.93 -3.27 13.33
CA LEU A 17 8.32 -2.43 12.30
C LEU A 17 7.20 -3.18 11.56
N ALA A 18 7.43 -4.46 11.23
CA ALA A 18 6.40 -5.30 10.63
C ALA A 18 5.15 -5.45 11.52
N LEU A 19 5.33 -5.69 12.83
CA LEU A 19 4.23 -5.75 13.79
C LEU A 19 3.48 -4.43 13.90
N LEU A 20 4.19 -3.30 13.93
CA LEU A 20 3.57 -1.97 13.97
C LEU A 20 2.66 -1.75 12.77
N VAL A 21 3.10 -2.10 11.56
CA VAL A 21 2.29 -1.98 10.34
C VAL A 21 1.01 -2.82 10.44
N SER A 22 1.10 -4.07 10.90
CA SER A 22 -0.09 -4.93 11.05
C SER A 22 -1.07 -4.40 12.11
N VAL A 23 -0.56 -3.86 13.22
CA VAL A 23 -1.40 -3.26 14.27
C VAL A 23 -2.09 -2.00 13.75
N GLU A 24 -1.38 -1.14 13.03
CA GLU A 24 -1.96 0.04 12.40
C GLU A 24 -3.04 -0.33 11.38
N GLU A 25 -2.86 -1.42 10.63
CA GLU A 25 -3.81 -1.90 9.64
C GLU A 25 -5.12 -2.35 10.30
N ILE A 26 -5.03 -3.13 11.39
CA ILE A 26 -6.20 -3.49 12.21
C ILE A 26 -6.87 -2.24 12.80
N ALA A 27 -6.09 -1.29 13.32
CA ALA A 27 -6.61 -0.07 13.92
C ALA A 27 -7.35 0.82 12.89
N ARG A 28 -6.94 0.78 11.62
CA ARG A 28 -7.61 1.51 10.52
C ARG A 28 -8.89 0.82 10.04
N GLU A 29 -8.93 -0.52 10.03
CA GLU A 29 -10.08 -1.29 9.55
C GLU A 29 -11.15 -1.55 10.62
N LEU A 30 -10.77 -1.59 11.90
CA LEU A 30 -11.69 -1.91 13.00
C LEU A 30 -12.84 -0.91 13.18
N PRO A 31 -12.63 0.43 13.17
CA PRO A 31 -13.71 1.41 13.32
C PRO A 31 -14.72 1.36 12.17
N ALA A 32 -14.24 0.94 11.01
CA ALA A 32 -14.99 0.74 9.79
C ALA A 32 -15.87 -0.53 9.84
N ALA A 33 -15.35 -1.61 10.43
CA ALA A 33 -16.05 -2.88 10.58
C ALA A 33 -17.09 -2.87 11.72
N LEU A 34 -17.02 -1.94 12.66
CA LEU A 34 -17.98 -1.82 13.76
C LEU A 34 -19.35 -1.27 13.24
N PRO A 35 -20.47 -1.95 13.53
CA PRO A 35 -21.75 -1.70 12.85
C PRO A 35 -22.54 -0.49 13.38
N GLY A 36 -23.36 0.07 12.48
CA GLY A 36 -24.45 1.00 12.78
C GLY A 36 -25.05 1.71 11.56
N ARG A 37 -24.24 2.06 10.56
CA ARG A 37 -24.65 2.74 9.31
C ARG A 37 -23.67 2.42 8.15
N PRO A 38 -23.93 1.40 7.31
CA PRO A 38 -22.99 0.94 6.28
C PRO A 38 -22.61 2.03 5.28
N GLU A 39 -23.53 2.95 4.98
CA GLU A 39 -23.34 3.99 3.97
C GLU A 39 -22.35 5.09 4.41
N ILE A 40 -22.29 5.36 5.73
CA ILE A 40 -21.29 6.26 6.33
C ILE A 40 -19.99 5.50 6.60
N SER A 41 -20.08 4.21 6.97
CA SER A 41 -18.92 3.36 7.24
C SER A 41 -18.04 3.22 6.00
N HIS A 42 -18.57 2.86 4.82
CA HIS A 42 -17.80 2.60 3.61
C HIS A 42 -17.00 3.84 3.15
N GLY A 43 -17.65 5.01 3.23
CA GLY A 43 -17.07 6.36 3.09
C GLY A 43 -15.78 6.54 3.87
N ASN A 44 -15.90 6.27 5.16
CA ASN A 44 -14.86 6.50 6.14
C ASN A 44 -13.71 5.49 6.04
N VAL A 45 -13.99 4.22 5.69
CA VAL A 45 -12.95 3.17 5.55
C VAL A 45 -11.99 3.52 4.42
N VAL A 46 -12.52 3.71 3.22
CA VAL A 46 -11.71 3.90 2.00
C VAL A 46 -10.98 5.23 2.08
N GLY A 47 -11.64 6.28 2.58
CA GLY A 47 -11.02 7.58 2.82
C GLY A 47 -9.86 7.50 3.81
N SER A 48 -10.02 6.76 4.92
CA SER A 48 -8.95 6.60 5.92
C SER A 48 -7.74 5.84 5.38
N ILE A 49 -7.96 4.79 4.58
CA ILE A 49 -6.88 4.03 3.93
C ILE A 49 -6.12 4.92 2.93
N LEU A 50 -6.84 5.66 2.08
CA LEU A 50 -6.24 6.56 1.10
C LEU A 50 -5.45 7.69 1.79
N ALA A 51 -6.03 8.32 2.81
CA ALA A 51 -5.37 9.38 3.57
C ALA A 51 -4.10 8.86 4.26
N PHE A 52 -4.15 7.67 4.87
CA PHE A 52 -2.99 7.06 5.49
C PHE A 52 -1.86 6.78 4.48
N PHE A 53 -2.20 6.16 3.35
CA PHE A 53 -1.22 5.84 2.31
C PHE A 53 -0.57 7.11 1.76
N CYS A 54 -1.36 8.11 1.37
CA CYS A 54 -0.87 9.38 0.84
C CYS A 54 -0.06 10.18 1.86
N PHE A 55 -0.48 10.19 3.13
CA PHE A 55 0.24 10.88 4.20
C PHE A 55 1.62 10.26 4.43
N ASN A 56 1.70 8.94 4.60
CA ASN A 56 2.98 8.26 4.78
C ASN A 56 3.88 8.38 3.56
N ALA A 57 3.35 8.16 2.36
CA ALA A 57 4.11 8.34 1.13
C ALA A 57 4.62 9.77 0.97
N GLY A 58 3.80 10.77 1.30
CA GLY A 58 4.17 12.19 1.28
C GLY A 58 5.26 12.54 2.29
N VAL A 59 5.12 12.11 3.54
CA VAL A 59 6.13 12.32 4.59
C VAL A 59 7.46 11.66 4.20
N VAL A 60 7.43 10.41 3.72
CA VAL A 60 8.63 9.71 3.25
C VAL A 60 9.28 10.46 2.09
N ALA A 61 8.50 10.92 1.10
CA ALA A 61 9.01 11.65 -0.06
C ALA A 61 9.65 13.00 0.30
N LEU A 62 9.16 13.67 1.35
CA LEU A 62 9.76 14.91 1.87
C LEU A 62 11.12 14.68 2.54
N VAL A 63 11.26 13.57 3.26
CA VAL A 63 12.51 13.23 3.96
C VAL A 63 13.55 12.64 3.00
N ARG A 64 13.13 11.70 2.15
CA ARG A 64 13.97 11.04 1.15
C ARG A 64 13.18 10.90 -0.16
N PRO A 65 13.62 11.58 -1.24
CA PRO A 65 12.96 11.46 -2.54
C PRO A 65 12.84 10.00 -2.96
N LEU A 66 11.60 9.55 -3.16
CA LEU A 66 11.30 8.18 -3.56
C LEU A 66 11.67 8.01 -5.04
N ALA A 67 12.71 7.22 -5.32
CA ALA A 67 13.04 6.84 -6.69
C ALA A 67 11.99 5.85 -7.20
N VAL A 68 11.07 6.30 -8.06
CA VAL A 68 10.02 5.46 -8.64
C VAL A 68 10.51 4.82 -9.94
N PRO A 69 10.68 3.48 -9.99
CA PRO A 69 11.11 2.77 -11.18
C PRO A 69 10.15 2.99 -12.36
N PRO A 70 10.63 2.94 -13.61
CA PRO A 70 9.79 3.11 -14.80
C PRO A 70 8.62 2.13 -14.87
N GLU A 71 8.79 0.91 -14.36
CA GLU A 71 7.78 -0.15 -14.33
C GLU A 71 6.62 0.24 -13.40
N VAL A 72 6.95 0.67 -12.18
CA VAL A 72 5.97 1.15 -11.19
C VAL A 72 5.20 2.35 -11.73
N ARG A 73 5.89 3.24 -12.45
CA ARG A 73 5.29 4.45 -13.03
C ARG A 73 4.34 4.16 -14.18
N ARG A 74 4.63 3.15 -15.00
CA ARG A 74 3.87 2.82 -16.21
C ARG A 74 2.74 1.84 -15.96
N PHE A 75 2.87 0.98 -14.95
CA PHE A 75 1.91 -0.09 -14.70
C PHE A 75 1.25 0.02 -13.32
N ASP A 76 2.03 -0.05 -12.24
CA ASP A 76 1.46 -0.15 -10.89
C ASP A 76 0.68 1.12 -10.49
N LEU A 77 1.28 2.31 -10.66
CA LEU A 77 0.65 3.59 -10.31
C LEU A 77 -0.65 3.86 -11.09
N PRO A 78 -0.70 3.72 -12.43
CA PRO A 78 -1.95 3.88 -13.18
C PRO A 78 -3.03 2.88 -12.76
N VAL A 79 -2.69 1.62 -12.52
CA VAL A 79 -3.67 0.59 -12.12
C VAL A 79 -4.23 0.88 -10.73
N CYS A 80 -3.38 1.26 -9.76
CA CYS A 80 -3.83 1.71 -8.45
C CYS A 80 -4.73 2.94 -8.54
N PHE A 81 -4.39 3.91 -9.39
CA PHE A 81 -5.21 5.10 -9.61
C PHE A 81 -6.60 4.76 -10.16
N VAL A 82 -6.67 3.85 -11.14
CA VAL A 82 -7.94 3.35 -11.69
C VAL A 82 -8.79 2.67 -10.62
N ALA A 83 -8.18 1.81 -9.78
CA ALA A 83 -8.89 1.16 -8.69
C ALA A 83 -9.47 2.17 -7.69
N VAL A 84 -8.68 3.18 -7.30
CA VAL A 84 -9.14 4.27 -6.41
C VAL A 84 -10.27 5.08 -7.06
N ALA A 85 -10.16 5.39 -8.35
CA ALA A 85 -11.20 6.13 -9.08
C ALA A 85 -12.53 5.35 -9.17
N ILE A 86 -12.48 4.05 -9.46
CA ILE A 86 -13.66 3.18 -9.49
C ILE A 86 -14.33 3.14 -8.12
N THR A 87 -13.56 2.93 -7.05
CA THR A 87 -14.11 2.89 -5.69
C THR A 87 -14.71 4.24 -5.29
N THR A 88 -14.00 5.34 -5.56
CA THR A 88 -14.46 6.70 -5.22
C THR A 88 -15.75 7.06 -5.95
N THR A 89 -15.85 6.76 -7.25
CA THR A 89 -17.06 7.03 -8.04
C THR A 89 -18.25 6.19 -7.59
N ALA A 90 -18.03 4.92 -7.25
CA ALA A 90 -19.08 4.07 -6.67
C ALA A 90 -19.57 4.58 -5.31
N MET A 91 -18.67 5.12 -4.50
CA MET A 91 -19.02 5.71 -3.20
C MET A 91 -19.77 7.03 -3.35
N LEU A 92 -19.38 7.90 -4.30
CA LEU A 92 -20.10 9.14 -4.60
C LEU A 92 -21.54 8.89 -5.10
N ALA A 93 -21.76 7.75 -5.77
CA ALA A 93 -23.10 7.31 -6.17
C ALA A 93 -23.99 6.84 -5.00
N GLY A 94 -23.44 6.75 -3.78
CA GLY A 94 -24.16 6.35 -2.56
C GLY A 94 -24.57 4.87 -2.52
N LYS A 95 -24.22 4.08 -3.53
CA LYS A 95 -24.53 2.65 -3.62
C LYS A 95 -23.29 1.93 -4.11
N ILE A 96 -22.87 0.89 -3.37
CA ILE A 96 -21.82 -0.03 -3.82
C ILE A 96 -22.51 -1.30 -4.34
N PRO A 97 -22.88 -1.37 -5.64
CA PRO A 97 -23.47 -2.58 -6.19
C PRO A 97 -22.44 -3.71 -6.23
N ARG A 98 -22.92 -4.96 -6.18
CA ARG A 98 -22.05 -6.16 -6.24
C ARG A 98 -21.15 -6.17 -7.49
N TRP A 99 -21.58 -5.53 -8.57
CA TRP A 99 -20.80 -5.41 -9.79
C TRP A 99 -19.53 -4.56 -9.62
N THR A 100 -19.55 -3.50 -8.78
CA THR A 100 -18.35 -2.74 -8.43
C THR A 100 -17.30 -3.63 -7.78
N GLY A 101 -17.73 -4.51 -6.88
CA GLY A 101 -16.85 -5.51 -6.26
C GLY A 101 -16.26 -6.48 -7.29
N ALA A 102 -17.08 -6.95 -8.25
CA ALA A 102 -16.61 -7.79 -9.35
C ALA A 102 -15.59 -7.08 -10.26
N THR A 103 -15.84 -5.80 -10.60
CA THR A 103 -14.91 -4.98 -11.38
C THR A 103 -13.58 -4.79 -10.63
N LEU A 104 -13.62 -4.49 -9.33
CA LEU A 104 -12.42 -4.38 -8.50
C LEU A 104 -11.63 -5.69 -8.46
N LEU A 105 -12.32 -6.83 -8.36
CA LEU A 105 -11.71 -8.16 -8.43
C LEU A 105 -11.01 -8.40 -9.77
N LEU A 106 -11.64 -8.02 -10.89
CA LEU A 106 -11.03 -8.13 -12.22
C LEU A 106 -9.80 -7.24 -12.36
N VAL A 107 -9.85 -6.00 -11.85
CA VAL A 107 -8.70 -5.09 -11.82
C VAL A 107 -7.56 -5.68 -10.98
N TYR A 108 -7.88 -6.28 -9.84
CA TYR A 108 -6.89 -6.97 -9.00
C TYR A 108 -6.27 -8.19 -9.70
N LEU A 109 -7.09 -9.02 -10.35
CA LEU A 109 -6.58 -10.15 -11.14
C LEU A 109 -5.69 -9.69 -12.31
N PHE A 110 -6.08 -8.61 -12.98
CA PHE A 110 -5.26 -7.97 -14.02
C PHE A 110 -3.93 -7.48 -13.47
N PHE A 111 -3.95 -6.81 -12.31
CA PHE A 111 -2.74 -6.34 -11.63
C PHE A 111 -1.80 -7.51 -11.28
N VAL A 112 -2.33 -8.60 -10.70
CA VAL A 112 -1.56 -9.80 -10.36
C VAL A 112 -1.01 -10.49 -11.61
N ALA A 113 -1.82 -10.62 -12.66
CA ALA A 113 -1.39 -11.24 -13.91
C ALA A 113 -0.32 -10.42 -14.62
N GLY A 114 -0.49 -9.09 -14.69
CA GLY A 114 0.48 -8.18 -15.27
C GLY A 114 1.82 -8.18 -14.53
N ASN A 115 1.79 -8.30 -13.19
CA ASN A 115 2.99 -8.43 -12.38
C ASN A 115 3.70 -9.79 -12.51
N LYS A 116 3.00 -10.85 -12.95
CA LYS A 116 3.59 -12.18 -13.23
C LYS A 116 4.23 -12.30 -14.62
N LEU A 117 4.06 -11.33 -15.52
CA LEU A 117 4.68 -11.37 -16.84
C LEU A 117 6.20 -11.12 -16.74
N PRO A 118 7.04 -11.79 -17.55
CA PRO A 118 8.51 -11.89 -17.38
C PRO A 118 9.33 -10.58 -17.56
N GLY A 119 8.71 -9.40 -17.47
CA GLY A 119 9.35 -8.08 -17.62
C GLY A 119 9.30 -7.16 -16.38
N THR A 120 8.51 -7.46 -15.35
CA THR A 120 8.33 -6.59 -14.17
C THR A 120 9.11 -7.10 -12.95
N ARG A 121 10.44 -7.12 -13.06
CA ARG A 121 11.35 -7.50 -11.97
C ARG A 121 11.74 -6.28 -11.13
N CYS A 122 10.79 -5.68 -10.40
CA CYS A 122 11.15 -4.67 -9.40
C CYS A 122 11.24 -5.29 -7.99
N VAL A 123 10.22 -6.05 -7.59
CA VAL A 123 10.09 -6.55 -6.20
C VAL A 123 11.05 -7.70 -5.87
N ALA A 124 11.43 -8.50 -6.86
CA ALA A 124 12.42 -9.57 -6.67
C ALA A 124 13.83 -9.04 -6.32
N SER A 125 14.16 -7.80 -6.73
CA SER A 125 15.48 -7.20 -6.45
C SER A 125 15.62 -6.63 -5.03
N LEU A 126 14.52 -6.43 -4.30
CA LEU A 126 14.56 -5.94 -2.91
C LEU A 126 14.98 -7.03 -1.92
N HIS A 127 14.86 -8.30 -2.30
CA HIS A 127 15.36 -9.44 -1.53
C HIS A 127 16.82 -9.80 -1.85
N ASP A 128 17.40 -9.20 -2.89
CA ASP A 128 18.85 -9.25 -3.11
C ASP A 128 19.51 -8.29 -2.12
N THR A 129 20.05 -8.86 -1.05
CA THR A 129 20.87 -8.17 -0.03
C THR A 129 22.03 -7.35 -0.62
N ALA A 130 22.41 -7.60 -1.87
CA ALA A 130 23.40 -6.82 -2.61
C ALA A 130 22.94 -5.40 -3.01
N ALA A 131 21.63 -5.15 -3.19
CA ALA A 131 21.13 -3.83 -3.61
C ALA A 131 21.19 -2.80 -2.47
N TRP A 132 21.02 -3.22 -1.23
CA TRP A 132 21.02 -2.36 -0.04
C TRP A 132 22.41 -1.76 0.27
N ALA A 133 23.48 -2.45 -0.13
CA ALA A 133 24.86 -1.98 0.02
C ALA A 133 25.19 -0.79 -0.91
N THR A 134 24.46 -0.64 -2.01
CA THR A 134 24.70 0.44 -2.99
C THR A 134 23.89 1.71 -2.69
N TYR A 135 22.85 1.61 -1.86
CA TYR A 135 21.95 2.73 -1.49
C TYR A 135 22.25 3.37 -0.12
N THR A 136 23.36 2.99 0.51
CA THR A 136 23.88 3.58 1.76
C THR A 136 25.14 4.39 1.45
N PRO A 137 25.12 5.74 1.58
CA PRO A 137 26.34 6.54 1.57
C PRO A 137 26.92 6.64 3.00
N PHE A 138 26.99 5.52 3.73
CA PHE A 138 27.68 5.40 5.02
C PHE A 138 28.30 4.01 5.15
#